data_AF-A0A2I0QD24-F1
#
_entry.id   AF-A0A2I0QD24-F1
#
_cell.length_a   1.000
_cell.length_b   1.000
_cell.length_c   1.000
_cell.angle_alpha   90.00
_cell.angle_beta   90.00
_cell.angle_gamma   90.00
#
_symmetry.space_group_name_H-M   'P 1'
#
loop_
_entity.id
_entity.type
_entity.pdbx_description
1 polymer ?
#
loop_
_entity_poly.entity_id
_entity_poly.type
_entity_poly.pdbx_seq_one_letter_code
_entity_poly.pdbx_strand_id
1 'polypeptide(L)'
;MKRFLFILFLVFLDSISAYSQKKPLFDENKLQINWELTTNNYHNENKVLTSLKFTNNGKTNFPASGWTIYFNYSRNTSPTPSSKDFVVTHINGDISQLKPAQSFKGLKPNQSVDFSFISNGKILSFTYAPAGFYIVWDANPEKGYSIKNYILKPIVDASVNFITAETTYNNNKVIENIAVQNLPKIFPSPKFFKDIQGEFVLDEDVSIQSDSEFLNEANYLSNELIKVIEGNFAVNSTKNNEKEIILKKIDLPKEAYILIIQADKIEISASTPSGIFYGIQSLKSLLPVESWKSKSSAIAIPNCEANDGPRFEYRGFMFDVARNFQTKETIFKILDAMSFYKMNSFHFHFSDDEGWRIEIPDLPELTEVGGKRGHTTDSNSFLPPSYASGPETGVYPGSGFYSRQDFIEILKYATERHINVIPEIESPGHSRAAIKAMDARYRKFMKFGNKAEAERYLLRDLNDKSVYSSAQGWTDNVMCVALPSTYNFMEKVIDELLAMYKDAGAPIATIHIGGDEVPKGTWKLSP
;
A
#
# COMPACT_ATOMS: atom_id res chain seq x y z
N MET A 1 -52.90 14.66 64.53
CA MET A 1 -54.23 15.10 64.07
C MET A 1 -54.08 15.81 62.72
N LYS A 2 -54.76 15.28 61.69
CA LYS A 2 -55.35 15.95 60.50
C LYS A 2 -54.46 16.95 59.71
N ARG A 3 -53.99 16.60 58.50
CA ARG A 3 -54.67 16.48 57.16
C ARG A 3 -54.56 17.78 56.34
N PHE A 4 -54.01 17.67 55.12
CA PHE A 4 -54.41 18.25 53.81
C PHE A 4 -53.18 18.12 52.87
N LEU A 5 -53.01 17.12 52.00
CA LEU A 5 -53.68 16.78 50.72
C LEU A 5 -53.67 17.92 49.68
N PHE A 6 -52.76 17.86 48.68
CA PHE A 6 -53.09 17.72 47.25
C PHE A 6 -51.84 17.70 46.33
N ILE A 7 -51.61 16.53 45.70
CA ILE A 7 -51.30 16.26 44.27
C ILE A 7 -50.41 17.27 43.52
N LEU A 8 -49.21 16.83 43.11
CA LEU A 8 -48.78 16.81 41.70
C LEU A 8 -47.53 15.90 41.52
N PHE A 9 -47.74 14.65 41.12
CA PHE A 9 -46.67 13.75 40.67
C PHE A 9 -46.70 13.77 39.14
N LEU A 10 -45.91 14.65 38.53
CA LEU A 10 -45.74 14.68 37.08
C LEU A 10 -44.66 13.66 36.71
N VAL A 11 -45.15 12.56 36.13
CA VAL A 11 -44.39 11.53 35.43
C VAL A 11 -43.55 12.20 34.34
N PHE A 12 -42.24 12.29 34.52
CA PHE A 12 -41.30 12.45 33.42
C PHE A 12 -41.27 11.14 32.65
N LEU A 13 -42.19 11.02 31.68
CA LEU A 13 -42.03 10.11 30.55
C LEU A 13 -40.94 10.70 29.68
N ASP A 14 -39.70 10.28 29.94
CA ASP A 14 -38.62 10.44 28.98
C ASP A 14 -39.09 9.86 27.65
N SER A 15 -39.29 10.76 26.71
CA SER A 15 -39.52 10.44 25.31
C SER A 15 -38.18 9.98 24.75
N ILE A 16 -37.81 8.74 25.09
CA ILE A 16 -36.84 7.98 24.32
C ILE A 16 -37.45 7.92 22.92
N SER A 17 -37.03 8.86 22.07
CA SER A 17 -37.18 8.74 20.63
C SER A 17 -36.31 7.56 20.25
N ALA A 18 -36.87 6.36 20.39
CA ALA A 18 -36.34 5.19 19.74
C ALA A 18 -36.37 5.52 18.26
N TYR A 19 -35.23 5.95 17.72
CA TYR A 19 -34.94 5.76 16.31
C TYR A 19 -35.03 4.25 16.09
N SER A 20 -36.24 3.78 15.81
CA SER A 20 -36.44 2.47 15.22
C SER A 20 -35.61 2.50 13.95
N GLN A 21 -34.43 1.88 13.99
CA GLN A 21 -33.71 1.51 12.78
C GLN A 21 -34.69 0.64 12.01
N LYS A 22 -35.43 1.24 11.07
CA LYS A 22 -36.28 0.50 10.15
C LYS A 22 -35.38 -0.55 9.54
N LYS A 23 -35.68 -1.82 9.83
CA LYS A 23 -34.96 -2.97 9.28
C LYS A 23 -34.81 -2.76 7.77
N PRO A 24 -33.64 -3.02 7.16
CA PRO A 24 -33.45 -2.84 5.73
C PRO A 24 -34.59 -3.52 4.97
N LEU A 25 -35.16 -2.81 3.99
CA LEU A 25 -36.29 -3.28 3.17
C LEU A 25 -35.95 -4.59 2.44
N PHE A 26 -34.65 -4.86 2.27
CA PHE A 26 -34.08 -6.00 1.59
C PHE A 26 -32.70 -6.31 2.20
N ASP A 27 -32.34 -7.59 2.34
CA ASP A 27 -31.00 -8.03 2.74
C ASP A 27 -30.06 -7.93 1.53
N GLU A 28 -29.14 -6.97 1.54
CA GLU A 28 -28.20 -6.69 0.45
C GLU A 28 -27.39 -7.91 0.00
N ASN A 29 -27.14 -8.88 0.90
CA ASN A 29 -26.42 -10.10 0.56
C ASN A 29 -27.24 -11.05 -0.33
N LYS A 30 -28.55 -10.79 -0.50
CA LYS A 30 -29.43 -11.50 -1.42
C LYS A 30 -29.47 -10.89 -2.82
N LEU A 31 -28.86 -9.73 -3.02
CA LEU A 31 -28.67 -9.16 -4.35
C LEU A 31 -27.36 -9.71 -4.92
N GLN A 32 -27.46 -10.52 -5.97
CA GLN A 32 -26.31 -11.02 -6.70
C GLN A 32 -26.01 -10.10 -7.88
N ILE A 33 -24.74 -9.80 -8.10
CA ILE A 33 -24.25 -9.04 -9.25
C ILE A 33 -23.32 -9.97 -10.04
N ASN A 34 -23.63 -10.21 -11.32
CA ASN A 34 -22.69 -10.87 -12.23
C ASN A 34 -22.16 -9.85 -13.22
N TRP A 35 -20.84 -9.70 -13.29
CA TRP A 35 -20.20 -8.92 -14.33
C TRP A 35 -19.67 -9.82 -15.45
N GLU A 36 -19.87 -9.38 -16.69
CA GLU A 36 -19.49 -10.10 -17.89
C GLU A 36 -18.94 -9.14 -18.95
N LEU A 37 -17.78 -9.50 -19.50
CA LEU A 37 -17.32 -8.93 -20.77
C LEU A 37 -18.17 -9.52 -21.90
N THR A 38 -18.84 -8.65 -22.67
CA THR A 38 -19.57 -9.08 -23.88
C THR A 38 -18.68 -9.04 -25.12
N THR A 39 -17.92 -7.95 -25.32
CA THR A 39 -16.96 -7.82 -26.42
C THR A 39 -16.00 -6.65 -26.19
N ASN A 40 -14.73 -6.78 -26.57
CA ASN A 40 -13.77 -5.66 -26.65
C ASN A 40 -13.80 -4.89 -27.98
N ASN A 41 -14.73 -5.22 -28.88
CA ASN A 41 -14.81 -4.63 -30.22
C ASN A 41 -16.24 -4.15 -30.51
N TYR A 42 -16.82 -3.40 -29.57
CA TYR A 42 -18.18 -2.91 -29.70
C TYR A 42 -18.28 -1.96 -30.91
N HIS A 43 -19.13 -2.32 -31.89
CA HIS A 43 -19.30 -1.60 -33.15
C HIS A 43 -18.01 -1.46 -33.99
N ASN A 44 -17.08 -2.41 -33.90
CA ASN A 44 -15.77 -2.36 -34.58
C ASN A 44 -14.90 -1.16 -34.15
N GLU A 45 -15.15 -0.61 -32.96
CA GLU A 45 -14.36 0.46 -32.37
C GLU A 45 -13.55 -0.05 -31.17
N ASN A 46 -12.56 0.74 -30.72
CA ASN A 46 -11.81 0.49 -29.49
C ASN A 46 -12.66 0.80 -28.25
N LYS A 47 -13.79 0.11 -28.13
CA LYS A 47 -14.81 0.24 -27.10
C LYS A 47 -15.22 -1.14 -26.62
N VAL A 48 -15.42 -1.23 -25.31
CA VAL A 48 -15.83 -2.46 -24.64
C VAL A 48 -17.30 -2.39 -24.31
N LEU A 49 -18.03 -3.45 -24.59
CA LEU A 49 -19.37 -3.67 -24.05
C LEU A 49 -19.29 -4.68 -22.90
N THR A 50 -19.82 -4.30 -21.75
CA THR A 50 -19.94 -5.18 -20.59
C THR A 50 -21.37 -5.17 -20.05
N SER A 51 -21.71 -6.17 -19.25
CA SER A 51 -23.02 -6.26 -18.58
C SER A 51 -22.86 -6.53 -17.09
N LEU A 52 -23.69 -5.86 -16.28
CA LEU A 52 -23.96 -6.19 -14.89
C LEU A 52 -25.37 -6.77 -14.78
N LYS A 53 -25.46 -8.06 -14.46
CA LYS A 53 -26.74 -8.74 -14.19
C LYS A 53 -27.01 -8.73 -12.69
N PHE A 54 -28.08 -8.04 -12.31
CA PHE A 54 -28.60 -8.01 -10.94
C PHE A 54 -29.67 -9.09 -10.77
N THR A 55 -29.48 -10.01 -9.83
CA THR A 55 -30.44 -11.08 -9.52
C THR A 55 -30.85 -11.01 -8.06
N ASN A 56 -32.16 -11.02 -7.81
CA ASN A 56 -32.68 -11.14 -6.45
C ASN A 56 -32.76 -12.61 -6.03
N ASN A 57 -31.80 -13.09 -5.24
CA ASN A 57 -31.79 -14.44 -4.67
C ASN A 57 -32.50 -14.53 -3.30
N GLY A 58 -33.24 -13.47 -2.92
CA GLY A 58 -33.96 -13.35 -1.66
C GLY A 58 -35.40 -13.85 -1.74
N LYS A 59 -36.11 -13.76 -0.61
CA LYS A 59 -37.54 -14.08 -0.51
C LYS A 59 -38.44 -12.84 -0.59
N THR A 60 -37.86 -11.65 -0.49
CA THR A 60 -38.57 -10.37 -0.56
C THR A 60 -38.25 -9.66 -1.88
N ASN A 61 -39.10 -8.73 -2.30
CA ASN A 61 -38.84 -7.95 -3.51
C ASN A 61 -37.68 -6.97 -3.25
N PHE A 62 -36.74 -6.88 -4.18
CA PHE A 62 -35.80 -5.77 -4.23
C PHE A 62 -36.55 -4.53 -4.73
N PRO A 63 -36.54 -3.41 -3.98
CA PRO A 63 -37.47 -2.30 -4.23
C PRO A 63 -37.15 -1.53 -5.52
N ALA A 64 -38.18 -0.91 -6.11
CA ALA A 64 -38.09 -0.14 -7.35
C ALA A 64 -37.36 1.21 -7.20
N SER A 65 -37.19 1.70 -5.97
CA SER A 65 -36.56 2.98 -5.63
C SER A 65 -36.08 2.95 -4.18
N GLY A 66 -35.49 4.05 -3.69
CA GLY A 66 -35.06 4.17 -2.30
C GLY A 66 -33.62 3.72 -2.05
N TRP A 67 -32.80 3.58 -3.09
CA TRP A 67 -31.44 3.08 -2.99
C TRP A 67 -30.52 3.62 -4.08
N THR A 68 -29.22 3.63 -3.77
CA THR A 68 -28.12 3.90 -4.70
C THR A 68 -27.06 2.82 -4.53
N ILE A 69 -26.60 2.21 -5.62
CA ILE A 69 -25.45 1.28 -5.60
C ILE A 69 -24.21 2.04 -6.03
N TYR A 70 -23.15 1.97 -5.26
CA TYR A 70 -21.84 2.52 -5.59
C TYR A 70 -20.87 1.40 -5.94
N PHE A 71 -19.89 1.71 -6.77
CA PHE A 71 -18.82 0.79 -7.16
C PHE A 71 -17.60 1.58 -7.64
N ASN A 72 -16.43 0.94 -7.57
CA ASN A 72 -15.19 1.45 -8.09
C ASN A 72 -14.95 0.93 -9.51
N TYR A 73 -14.67 1.83 -10.44
CA TYR A 73 -14.37 1.54 -11.83
C TYR A 73 -13.56 2.69 -12.45
N SER A 74 -12.32 2.40 -12.84
CA SER A 74 -11.37 3.38 -13.37
C SER A 74 -11.65 3.83 -14.81
N ARG A 75 -12.81 3.49 -15.38
CA ARG A 75 -13.18 3.84 -16.75
C ARG A 75 -14.53 4.56 -16.78
N ASN A 76 -14.64 5.50 -17.71
CA ASN A 76 -15.92 6.13 -18.00
C ASN A 76 -16.95 5.11 -18.45
N THR A 77 -18.15 5.24 -17.91
CA THR A 77 -19.26 4.31 -18.14
C THR A 77 -20.37 5.03 -18.90
N SER A 78 -20.72 4.54 -20.09
CA SER A 78 -21.83 5.03 -20.89
C SER A 78 -22.90 3.94 -21.05
N PRO A 79 -24.11 4.11 -20.49
CA PRO A 79 -25.14 3.08 -20.57
C PRO A 79 -25.60 2.88 -22.02
N THR A 80 -25.91 1.65 -22.38
CA THR A 80 -26.50 1.33 -23.69
C THR A 80 -27.99 1.74 -23.73
N PRO A 81 -28.59 1.95 -24.92
CA PRO A 81 -30.00 2.30 -25.03
C PRO A 81 -30.97 1.28 -24.41
N SER A 82 -30.58 0.00 -24.34
CA SER A 82 -31.36 -1.05 -23.67
C SER A 82 -31.36 -0.94 -22.15
N SER A 83 -30.39 -0.23 -21.57
CA SER A 83 -30.16 -0.14 -20.11
C SER A 83 -30.91 1.02 -19.46
N LYS A 84 -32.18 1.19 -19.84
CA LYS A 84 -33.04 2.30 -19.41
C LYS A 84 -33.46 2.26 -17.94
N ASP A 85 -33.35 1.10 -17.29
CA ASP A 85 -33.77 0.88 -15.91
C ASP A 85 -32.81 1.48 -14.88
N PHE A 86 -31.64 1.95 -15.30
CA PHE A 86 -30.65 2.53 -14.41
C PHE A 86 -30.05 3.82 -14.96
N VAL A 87 -29.70 4.70 -14.04
CA VAL A 87 -28.89 5.89 -14.31
C VAL A 87 -27.54 5.67 -13.65
N VAL A 88 -26.49 5.68 -14.46
CA VAL A 88 -25.10 5.59 -14.00
C VAL A 88 -24.47 6.98 -14.00
N THR A 89 -23.65 7.28 -13.01
CA THR A 89 -22.94 8.56 -12.92
C THR A 89 -21.56 8.33 -12.33
N HIS A 90 -20.52 8.77 -13.04
CA HIS A 90 -19.18 8.91 -12.46
C HIS A 90 -19.21 10.07 -11.46
N ILE A 91 -18.71 9.85 -10.26
CA ILE A 91 -18.72 10.83 -9.18
C ILE A 91 -17.42 11.61 -9.18
N ASN A 92 -16.31 10.92 -8.92
CA ASN A 92 -14.96 11.46 -8.85
C ASN A 92 -13.98 10.29 -8.70
N GLY A 93 -12.73 10.45 -9.15
CA GLY A 93 -11.73 9.37 -9.04
C GLY A 93 -12.18 8.10 -9.76
N ASP A 94 -12.12 6.96 -9.08
CA ASP A 94 -12.66 5.69 -9.58
C ASP A 94 -14.12 5.42 -9.16
N ILE A 95 -14.81 6.36 -8.50
CA ILE A 95 -16.13 6.09 -7.91
C ILE A 95 -17.24 6.38 -8.91
N SER A 96 -18.14 5.40 -9.06
CA SER A 96 -19.39 5.55 -9.81
C SER A 96 -20.58 5.15 -8.94
N GLN A 97 -21.74 5.71 -9.27
CA GLN A 97 -23.02 5.32 -8.69
C GLN A 97 -24.00 4.84 -9.77
N LEU A 98 -24.92 3.96 -9.36
CA LEU A 98 -26.01 3.42 -10.14
C LEU A 98 -27.31 3.63 -9.35
N LYS A 99 -28.25 4.37 -9.92
CA LYS A 99 -29.57 4.65 -9.35
C LYS A 99 -30.67 4.02 -10.21
N PRO A 100 -31.79 3.58 -9.61
CA PRO A 100 -32.94 3.12 -10.38
C PRO A 100 -33.57 4.28 -11.17
N ALA A 101 -33.82 4.08 -12.45
CA ALA A 101 -34.63 4.98 -13.26
C ALA A 101 -36.13 4.75 -12.98
N GLN A 102 -37.00 5.67 -13.45
CA GLN A 102 -38.46 5.52 -13.30
C GLN A 102 -39.03 4.25 -13.96
N SER A 103 -38.33 3.71 -14.96
CA SER A 103 -38.73 2.48 -15.64
C SER A 103 -38.47 1.22 -14.80
N PHE A 104 -37.52 1.27 -13.85
CA PHE A 104 -37.23 0.14 -12.98
C PHE A 104 -38.39 -0.15 -12.04
N LYS A 105 -38.86 -1.40 -12.01
CA LYS A 105 -40.02 -1.84 -11.21
C LYS A 105 -39.65 -2.69 -10.00
N GLY A 106 -38.37 -2.75 -9.65
CA GLY A 106 -37.86 -3.67 -8.64
C GLY A 106 -37.68 -5.08 -9.20
N LEU A 107 -37.14 -5.98 -8.37
CA LEU A 107 -36.95 -7.40 -8.72
C LEU A 107 -37.72 -8.28 -7.75
N LYS A 108 -38.63 -9.10 -8.25
CA LYS A 108 -39.24 -10.19 -7.49
C LYS A 108 -38.20 -11.27 -7.16
N PRO A 109 -38.44 -12.15 -6.18
CA PRO A 109 -37.61 -13.33 -5.94
C PRO A 109 -37.29 -14.08 -7.24
N ASN A 110 -36.01 -14.41 -7.43
CA ASN A 110 -35.42 -15.07 -8.60
C ASN A 110 -35.49 -14.28 -9.93
N GLN A 111 -35.96 -13.03 -9.90
CA GLN A 111 -35.93 -12.16 -11.08
C GLN A 111 -34.55 -11.56 -11.27
N SER A 112 -34.16 -11.37 -12.53
CA SER A 112 -32.94 -10.65 -12.91
C SER A 112 -33.24 -9.48 -13.83
N VAL A 113 -32.31 -8.52 -13.87
CA VAL A 113 -32.26 -7.44 -14.85
C VAL A 113 -30.81 -7.18 -15.24
N ASP A 114 -30.59 -6.83 -16.50
CA ASP A 114 -29.28 -6.52 -17.04
C ASP A 114 -29.08 -5.00 -17.14
N PHE A 115 -27.87 -4.56 -16.82
CA PHE A 115 -27.36 -3.22 -17.09
C PHE A 115 -26.11 -3.34 -17.94
N SER A 116 -26.24 -3.06 -19.23
CA SER A 116 -25.13 -3.09 -20.18
C SER A 116 -24.58 -1.69 -20.46
N PHE A 117 -23.26 -1.56 -20.43
CA PHE A 117 -22.59 -0.28 -20.59
C PHE A 117 -21.31 -0.39 -21.39
N ILE A 118 -20.93 0.75 -21.97
CA ILE A 118 -19.79 0.93 -22.84
C ILE A 118 -18.69 1.68 -22.08
N SER A 119 -17.45 1.24 -22.25
CA SER A 119 -16.25 1.96 -21.83
C SER A 119 -15.21 1.97 -22.94
N ASN A 120 -14.24 2.89 -22.87
CA ASN A 120 -13.18 2.99 -23.88
C ASN A 120 -12.07 1.96 -23.65
N GLY A 121 -11.43 1.52 -24.73
CA GLY A 121 -10.26 0.63 -24.71
C GLY A 121 -10.63 -0.86 -24.84
N LYS A 122 -9.85 -1.70 -24.15
CA LYS A 122 -10.06 -3.16 -24.06
C LYS A 122 -9.93 -3.64 -22.61
N ILE A 123 -10.65 -4.70 -22.28
CA ILE A 123 -10.57 -5.46 -21.04
C ILE A 123 -9.93 -6.82 -21.36
N LEU A 124 -8.66 -6.96 -20.96
CA LEU A 124 -7.83 -8.15 -21.21
C LEU A 124 -7.54 -8.94 -19.92
N SER A 125 -7.95 -8.42 -18.77
CA SER A 125 -7.71 -8.99 -17.45
C SER A 125 -8.88 -8.68 -16.53
N PHE A 126 -9.18 -9.59 -15.60
CA PHE A 126 -10.28 -9.43 -14.63
C PHE A 126 -10.05 -8.25 -13.70
N THR A 127 -8.81 -7.79 -13.58
CA THR A 127 -8.42 -6.59 -12.81
C THR A 127 -9.03 -5.30 -13.34
N TYR A 128 -9.52 -5.27 -14.58
CA TYR A 128 -10.25 -4.14 -15.14
C TYR A 128 -11.75 -4.16 -14.85
N ALA A 129 -12.28 -5.18 -14.19
CA ALA A 129 -13.70 -5.23 -13.87
C ALA A 129 -14.07 -4.19 -12.79
N PRO A 130 -15.31 -3.67 -12.78
CA PRO A 130 -15.78 -2.88 -11.65
C PRO A 130 -15.72 -3.72 -10.37
N ALA A 131 -15.49 -3.08 -9.24
CA ALA A 131 -15.29 -3.76 -7.96
C ALA A 131 -15.85 -2.94 -6.79
N GLY A 132 -15.86 -3.52 -5.59
CA GLY A 132 -16.24 -2.81 -4.37
C GLY A 132 -17.71 -2.39 -4.33
N PHE A 133 -18.62 -3.18 -4.90
CA PHE A 133 -20.04 -2.86 -4.91
C PHE A 133 -20.61 -2.73 -3.49
N TYR A 134 -21.31 -1.63 -3.21
CA TYR A 134 -22.07 -1.45 -1.98
C TYR A 134 -23.36 -0.66 -2.24
N ILE A 135 -24.36 -0.87 -1.40
CA ILE A 135 -25.65 -0.18 -1.49
C ILE A 135 -25.80 0.82 -0.35
N VAL A 136 -26.38 1.99 -0.64
CA VAL A 136 -26.80 2.99 0.32
C VAL A 136 -28.31 3.14 0.18
N TRP A 137 -29.01 3.07 1.30
CA TRP A 137 -30.46 3.22 1.35
C TRP A 137 -30.81 4.68 1.61
N ASP A 138 -31.79 5.24 0.90
CA ASP A 138 -32.22 6.63 1.10
C ASP A 138 -32.73 6.89 2.53
N ALA A 139 -33.21 5.83 3.20
CA ALA A 139 -33.63 5.87 4.60
C ALA A 139 -32.46 5.95 5.60
N ASN A 140 -31.23 5.67 5.17
CA ASN A 140 -30.01 5.74 5.97
C ASN A 140 -28.80 6.16 5.09
N PRO A 141 -28.79 7.42 4.61
CA PRO A 141 -27.84 7.86 3.58
C PRO A 141 -26.37 7.88 4.05
N GLU A 142 -26.13 7.90 5.37
CA GLU A 142 -24.79 7.92 5.95
C GLU A 142 -24.14 6.53 6.01
N LYS A 143 -24.86 5.45 5.66
CA LYS A 143 -24.37 4.08 5.80
C LYS A 143 -24.42 3.32 4.48
N GLY A 144 -23.24 2.90 4.02
CA GLY A 144 -23.10 1.90 2.97
C GLY A 144 -23.12 0.47 3.52
N TYR A 145 -23.65 -0.44 2.71
CA TYR A 145 -23.74 -1.87 3.01
C TYR A 145 -23.10 -2.65 1.86
N SER A 146 -22.01 -3.38 2.14
CA SER A 146 -21.25 -4.12 1.13
C SER A 146 -22.09 -5.21 0.45
N ILE A 147 -22.09 -5.24 -0.88
CA ILE A 147 -22.72 -6.31 -1.66
C ILE A 147 -21.68 -7.41 -1.90
N LYS A 148 -21.72 -8.46 -1.09
CA LYS A 148 -20.72 -9.54 -1.12
C LYS A 148 -20.92 -10.55 -2.25
N ASN A 149 -22.14 -10.69 -2.76
CA ASN A 149 -22.47 -11.67 -3.78
C ASN A 149 -22.16 -11.12 -5.19
N TYR A 150 -20.88 -10.89 -5.45
CA TYR A 150 -20.38 -10.41 -6.74
C TYR A 150 -19.60 -11.53 -7.45
N ILE A 151 -19.98 -11.81 -8.69
CA ILE A 151 -19.41 -12.87 -9.52
C ILE A 151 -18.80 -12.24 -10.77
N LEU A 152 -17.50 -12.44 -10.94
CA LEU A 152 -16.78 -12.12 -12.17
C LEU A 152 -16.82 -13.33 -13.09
N LYS A 153 -17.48 -13.20 -14.25
CA LYS A 153 -17.40 -14.25 -15.26
C LYS A 153 -16.00 -14.25 -15.91
N PRO A 154 -15.52 -15.42 -16.36
CA PRO A 154 -14.28 -15.50 -17.14
C PRO A 154 -14.32 -14.54 -18.33
N ILE A 155 -13.20 -13.85 -18.56
CA ILE A 155 -13.03 -13.02 -19.74
C ILE A 155 -12.80 -13.94 -20.93
N VAL A 156 -13.77 -13.95 -21.85
CA VAL A 156 -13.69 -14.69 -23.09
C VAL A 156 -13.92 -13.72 -24.24
N ASP A 157 -12.94 -13.59 -25.11
CA ASP A 157 -13.04 -12.75 -26.29
C ASP A 157 -12.25 -13.38 -27.45
N ALA A 158 -12.97 -13.85 -28.47
CA ALA A 158 -12.36 -14.50 -29.64
C ALA A 158 -11.51 -13.55 -30.49
N SER A 159 -11.65 -12.23 -30.31
CA SER A 159 -10.81 -11.23 -30.99
C SER A 159 -9.47 -10.98 -30.30
N VAL A 160 -9.23 -11.61 -29.14
CA VAL A 160 -8.02 -11.45 -28.35
C VAL A 160 -7.24 -12.76 -28.31
N ASN A 161 -5.98 -12.71 -28.70
CA ASN A 161 -5.04 -13.82 -28.53
C ASN A 161 -4.51 -13.83 -27.09
N PHE A 162 -5.22 -14.51 -26.20
CA PHE A 162 -4.77 -14.69 -24.82
C PHE A 162 -3.54 -15.62 -24.75
N ILE A 163 -2.62 -15.33 -23.84
CA ILE A 163 -1.50 -16.23 -23.53
C ILE A 163 -2.08 -17.50 -22.90
N THR A 164 -1.90 -18.63 -23.59
CA THR A 164 -2.39 -19.95 -23.16
C THR A 164 -1.28 -20.77 -22.49
N ALA A 165 -1.65 -21.85 -21.81
CA ALA A 165 -0.68 -22.82 -21.29
C ALA A 165 0.24 -23.38 -22.40
N GLU A 166 -0.30 -23.63 -23.60
CA GLU A 166 0.47 -24.08 -24.77
C GLU A 166 1.45 -23.00 -25.25
N THR A 167 1.01 -21.73 -25.32
CA THR A 167 1.89 -20.61 -25.70
C THR A 167 3.02 -20.45 -24.68
N THR A 168 2.69 -20.45 -23.39
CA THR A 168 3.67 -20.39 -22.30
C THR A 168 4.64 -21.58 -22.36
N TYR A 169 4.15 -22.79 -22.57
CA TYR A 169 4.99 -23.98 -22.73
C TYR A 169 5.95 -23.83 -23.90
N ASN A 170 5.46 -23.44 -25.08
CA ASN A 170 6.27 -23.24 -26.27
C ASN A 170 7.32 -22.13 -26.08
N ASN A 171 6.96 -21.01 -25.45
CA ASN A 171 7.91 -19.94 -25.11
C ASN A 171 8.98 -20.41 -24.13
N ASN A 172 8.62 -21.28 -23.18
CA ASN A 172 9.52 -21.79 -22.15
C ASN A 172 10.35 -23.00 -22.61
N LYS A 173 10.18 -23.51 -23.85
CA LYS A 173 11.00 -24.62 -24.37
C LYS A 173 12.50 -24.29 -24.43
N VAL A 174 12.84 -23.01 -24.46
CA VAL A 174 14.23 -22.53 -24.43
C VAL A 174 14.84 -22.54 -23.03
N ILE A 175 14.04 -22.77 -21.98
CA ILE A 175 14.51 -22.85 -20.59
C ILE A 175 14.96 -24.28 -20.32
N GLU A 176 16.23 -24.44 -20.00
CA GLU A 176 16.84 -25.73 -19.69
C GLU A 176 17.05 -25.89 -18.17
N ASN A 177 16.97 -27.14 -17.69
CA ASN A 177 17.32 -27.44 -16.31
C ASN A 177 18.83 -27.35 -16.13
N ILE A 178 19.27 -26.47 -15.23
CA ILE A 178 20.68 -26.34 -14.85
C ILE A 178 20.94 -27.23 -13.63
N ALA A 179 21.98 -28.05 -13.70
CA ALA A 179 22.39 -28.88 -12.57
C ALA A 179 22.80 -28.00 -11.38
N VAL A 180 22.46 -28.40 -10.14
CA VAL A 180 22.62 -27.57 -8.92
C VAL A 180 24.04 -27.04 -8.76
N GLN A 181 25.05 -27.87 -9.06
CA GLN A 181 26.46 -27.50 -8.98
C GLN A 181 26.89 -26.40 -9.97
N ASN A 182 26.09 -26.15 -11.01
CA ASN A 182 26.32 -25.11 -12.01
C ASN A 182 25.52 -23.83 -11.72
N LEU A 183 24.68 -23.82 -10.68
CA LEU A 183 23.95 -22.62 -10.28
C LEU A 183 24.90 -21.58 -9.68
N PRO A 184 24.66 -20.27 -9.89
CA PRO A 184 25.38 -19.23 -9.18
C PRO A 184 25.23 -19.41 -7.66
N LYS A 185 26.36 -19.49 -6.95
CA LYS A 185 26.38 -19.73 -5.50
C LYS A 185 26.07 -18.48 -4.66
N ILE A 186 26.27 -17.29 -5.24
CA ILE A 186 25.95 -15.99 -4.60
C ILE A 186 25.05 -15.21 -5.56
N PHE A 187 23.98 -14.63 -5.01
CA PHE A 187 23.08 -13.73 -5.74
C PHE A 187 22.84 -12.43 -4.94
N PRO A 188 22.83 -11.23 -5.56
CA PRO A 188 23.24 -10.94 -6.94
C PRO A 188 24.68 -11.41 -7.24
N SER A 189 24.96 -11.73 -8.51
CA SER A 189 26.26 -12.28 -8.90
C SER A 189 27.39 -11.30 -8.57
N PRO A 190 28.45 -11.75 -7.86
CA PRO A 190 29.56 -10.88 -7.52
C PRO A 190 30.41 -10.55 -8.75
N LYS A 191 31.17 -9.44 -8.69
CA LYS A 191 32.13 -9.07 -9.75
C LYS A 191 33.18 -10.16 -10.00
N PHE A 192 33.60 -10.88 -8.96
CA PHE A 192 34.51 -12.01 -9.04
C PHE A 192 34.06 -13.11 -8.08
N PHE A 193 34.10 -14.36 -8.54
CA PHE A 193 33.86 -15.55 -7.73
C PHE A 193 34.82 -16.67 -8.15
N LYS A 194 35.38 -17.38 -7.17
CA LYS A 194 36.25 -18.53 -7.39
C LYS A 194 35.92 -19.62 -6.39
N ASP A 195 35.64 -20.82 -6.92
CA ASP A 195 35.52 -22.02 -6.11
C ASP A 195 36.87 -22.45 -5.54
N ILE A 196 36.86 -22.84 -4.27
CA ILE A 196 38.00 -23.45 -3.58
C ILE A 196 37.56 -24.84 -3.12
N GLN A 197 38.46 -25.82 -3.22
CA GLN A 197 38.14 -27.17 -2.77
C GLN A 197 37.95 -27.22 -1.25
N GLY A 198 36.97 -28.00 -0.80
CA GLY A 198 36.65 -28.21 0.61
C GLY A 198 35.49 -27.34 1.09
N GLU A 199 35.19 -27.47 2.38
CA GLU A 199 34.05 -26.83 3.03
C GLU A 199 34.46 -26.32 4.41
N PHE A 200 33.84 -25.22 4.83
CA PHE A 200 33.81 -24.76 6.20
C PHE A 200 32.60 -25.38 6.89
N VAL A 201 32.79 -26.00 8.06
CA VAL A 201 31.69 -26.54 8.86
C VAL A 201 31.34 -25.53 9.96
N LEU A 202 30.20 -24.88 9.78
CA LEU A 202 29.59 -23.96 10.74
C LEU A 202 28.79 -24.76 11.78
N ASP A 203 29.23 -24.72 13.03
CA ASP A 203 28.63 -25.37 14.20
C ASP A 203 28.64 -24.40 15.40
N GLU A 204 28.20 -24.86 16.58
CA GLU A 204 28.11 -24.02 17.79
C GLU A 204 29.47 -23.53 18.33
N ASP A 205 30.58 -24.15 17.91
CA ASP A 205 31.93 -23.81 18.37
C ASP A 205 32.58 -22.70 17.54
N VAL A 206 31.94 -22.25 16.45
CA VAL A 206 32.46 -21.14 15.65
C VAL A 206 32.33 -19.82 16.41
N SER A 207 33.43 -19.06 16.52
CA SER A 207 33.41 -17.71 17.10
C SER A 207 33.30 -16.62 16.04
N ILE A 208 32.79 -15.44 16.42
CA ILE A 208 32.81 -14.24 15.58
C ILE A 208 33.82 -13.26 16.18
N GLN A 209 34.80 -12.86 15.38
CA GLN A 209 35.76 -11.81 15.68
C GLN A 209 35.51 -10.62 14.76
N SER A 210 35.59 -9.40 15.27
CA SER A 210 35.28 -8.19 14.53
C SER A 210 36.12 -7.03 15.01
N ASP A 211 36.64 -6.26 14.05
CA ASP A 211 37.14 -4.92 14.31
C ASP A 211 36.02 -4.05 14.91
N SER A 212 36.40 -3.05 15.71
CA SER A 212 35.49 -2.26 16.53
C SER A 212 34.43 -1.49 15.72
N GLU A 213 34.75 -1.14 14.49
CA GLU A 213 33.90 -0.41 13.57
C GLU A 213 32.74 -1.25 13.02
N PHE A 214 32.81 -2.59 13.14
CA PHE A 214 31.84 -3.52 12.55
C PHE A 214 31.05 -4.32 13.59
N LEU A 215 31.04 -3.86 14.85
CA LEU A 215 30.34 -4.54 15.95
C LEU A 215 28.83 -4.68 15.69
N ASN A 216 28.20 -3.71 15.02
CA ASN A 216 26.78 -3.80 14.68
C ASN A 216 26.53 -4.93 13.67
N GLU A 217 27.37 -5.03 12.66
CA GLU A 217 27.28 -6.05 11.61
C GLU A 217 27.64 -7.44 12.17
N ALA A 218 28.59 -7.52 13.10
CA ALA A 218 28.91 -8.75 13.84
C ALA A 218 27.72 -9.24 14.67
N ASN A 219 27.05 -8.34 15.39
CA ASN A 219 25.84 -8.66 16.15
C ASN A 219 24.68 -9.04 15.23
N TYR A 220 24.53 -8.37 14.09
CA TYR A 220 23.56 -8.75 13.06
C TYR A 220 23.84 -10.17 12.56
N LEU A 221 25.08 -10.49 12.18
CA LEU A 221 25.46 -11.82 11.75
C LEU A 221 25.17 -12.87 12.82
N SER A 222 25.55 -12.62 14.08
CA SER A 222 25.24 -13.51 15.21
C SER A 222 23.74 -13.82 15.28
N ASN A 223 22.89 -12.78 15.19
CA ASN A 223 21.43 -12.91 15.20
C ASN A 223 20.88 -13.67 13.98
N GLU A 224 21.54 -13.60 12.82
CA GLU A 224 21.17 -14.38 11.64
C GLU A 224 21.58 -15.85 11.79
N LEU A 225 22.78 -16.13 12.32
CA LEU A 225 23.29 -17.50 12.47
C LEU A 225 22.47 -18.31 13.47
N ILE A 226 22.02 -17.71 14.58
CA ILE A 226 21.14 -18.42 15.54
C ILE A 226 19.76 -18.79 14.95
N LYS A 227 19.38 -18.26 13.78
CA LYS A 227 18.15 -18.67 13.09
C LYS A 227 18.30 -20.00 12.35
N VAL A 228 19.54 -20.37 12.01
CA VAL A 228 19.86 -21.54 11.17
C VAL A 228 20.69 -22.60 11.88
N ILE A 229 21.43 -22.22 12.94
CA ILE A 229 22.25 -23.12 13.76
C ILE A 229 21.79 -23.12 15.21
N GLU A 230 21.85 -24.28 15.86
CA GLU A 230 21.75 -24.42 17.32
C GLU A 230 23.03 -23.89 17.97
N GLY A 231 22.91 -22.95 18.91
CA GLY A 231 24.07 -22.37 19.60
C GLY A 231 23.94 -20.88 19.85
N ASN A 232 25.02 -20.29 20.38
CA ASN A 232 25.14 -18.85 20.60
C ASN A 232 26.50 -18.36 20.09
N PHE A 233 26.48 -17.40 19.16
CA PHE A 233 27.68 -16.87 18.52
C PHE A 233 28.11 -15.56 19.19
N ALA A 234 28.92 -15.67 20.25
CA ALA A 234 29.42 -14.49 20.95
C ALA A 234 30.43 -13.73 20.08
N VAL A 235 30.23 -12.41 19.93
CA VAL A 235 31.15 -11.50 19.23
C VAL A 235 32.32 -11.15 20.14
N ASN A 236 33.54 -11.25 19.63
CA ASN A 236 34.80 -10.94 20.30
C ASN A 236 34.98 -11.70 21.62
N SER A 237 34.63 -13.00 21.61
CA SER A 237 34.90 -13.89 22.75
C SER A 237 36.40 -14.09 22.94
N THR A 238 36.84 -14.18 24.19
CA THR A 238 38.23 -14.52 24.55
C THR A 238 38.54 -16.01 24.45
N LYS A 239 37.55 -16.84 24.10
CA LYS A 239 37.76 -18.26 23.82
C LYS A 239 38.52 -18.40 22.51
N ASN A 240 39.66 -19.09 22.57
CA ASN A 240 40.44 -19.44 21.39
C ASN A 240 39.80 -20.67 20.73
N ASN A 241 38.92 -20.45 19.77
CA ASN A 241 38.26 -21.52 19.04
C ASN A 241 39.06 -21.85 17.77
N GLU A 242 39.05 -23.11 17.35
CA GLU A 242 39.78 -23.54 16.14
C GLU A 242 39.17 -22.98 14.84
N LYS A 243 37.88 -22.60 14.87
CA LYS A 243 37.15 -22.02 13.74
C LYS A 243 36.60 -20.64 14.07
N GLU A 244 36.76 -19.72 13.13
CA GLU A 244 36.35 -18.32 13.32
C GLU A 244 35.76 -17.67 12.07
N ILE A 245 34.85 -16.73 12.30
CA ILE A 245 34.38 -15.75 11.32
C ILE A 245 34.98 -14.40 11.70
N ILE A 246 35.74 -13.78 10.80
CA ILE A 246 36.43 -12.50 11.02
C ILE A 246 35.81 -11.41 10.16
N LEU A 247 35.40 -10.31 10.78
CA LEU A 247 34.98 -9.07 10.11
C LEU A 247 36.10 -8.03 10.23
N LYS A 248 36.78 -7.73 9.13
CA LYS A 248 38.07 -7.02 9.14
C LYS A 248 38.07 -5.75 8.30
N LYS A 249 38.71 -4.71 8.82
CA LYS A 249 38.85 -3.43 8.14
C LYS A 249 40.04 -3.44 7.21
N ILE A 250 39.78 -3.12 5.95
CA ILE A 250 40.80 -2.90 4.92
C ILE A 250 40.38 -1.73 4.02
N ASP A 251 41.30 -1.22 3.21
CA ASP A 251 41.00 -0.17 2.25
C ASP A 251 40.46 -0.75 0.93
N LEU A 252 39.22 -0.39 0.61
CA LEU A 252 38.39 -0.78 -0.54
C LEU A 252 37.42 0.35 -0.89
N PRO A 253 36.85 0.36 -2.12
CA PRO A 253 35.76 1.27 -2.46
C PRO A 253 34.54 1.11 -1.52
N LYS A 254 33.73 2.18 -1.40
CA LYS A 254 32.49 2.17 -0.62
C LYS A 254 31.60 0.98 -1.01
N GLU A 255 31.01 0.31 0.00
CA GLU A 255 30.16 -0.90 -0.15
C GLU A 255 30.85 -2.12 -0.77
N ALA A 256 32.12 -2.05 -1.18
CA ALA A 256 32.86 -3.21 -1.65
C ALA A 256 33.32 -4.09 -0.48
N TYR A 257 33.45 -5.39 -0.75
CA TYR A 257 33.93 -6.37 0.20
C TYR A 257 34.71 -7.50 -0.48
N ILE A 258 35.51 -8.18 0.31
CA ILE A 258 36.16 -9.46 -0.02
C ILE A 258 35.62 -10.50 0.97
N LEU A 259 35.12 -11.63 0.46
CA LEU A 259 34.70 -12.79 1.25
C LEU A 259 35.62 -13.96 0.89
N ILE A 260 36.29 -14.53 1.88
CA ILE A 260 37.15 -15.71 1.74
C ILE A 260 36.64 -16.77 2.72
N ILE A 261 36.33 -17.96 2.21
CA ILE A 261 35.92 -19.12 3.01
C ILE A 261 36.95 -20.24 2.81
N GLN A 262 37.56 -20.67 3.91
CA GLN A 262 38.51 -21.78 4.01
C GLN A 262 38.01 -22.79 5.05
N ALA A 263 38.72 -23.90 5.26
CA ALA A 263 38.26 -24.99 6.13
C ALA A 263 38.10 -24.59 7.61
N ASP A 264 38.91 -23.64 8.08
CA ASP A 264 39.02 -23.18 9.46
C ASP A 264 38.60 -21.71 9.66
N LYS A 265 38.44 -20.95 8.57
CA LYS A 265 38.15 -19.51 8.66
C LYS A 265 37.19 -19.01 7.59
N ILE A 266 36.27 -18.13 8.00
CA ILE A 266 35.54 -17.21 7.11
C ILE A 266 36.05 -15.80 7.38
N GLU A 267 36.53 -15.09 6.36
CA GLU A 267 36.94 -13.69 6.49
C GLU A 267 36.09 -12.81 5.55
N ILE A 268 35.48 -11.77 6.12
CA ILE A 268 34.79 -10.71 5.39
C ILE A 268 35.55 -9.41 5.64
N SER A 269 36.12 -8.84 4.59
CA SER A 269 36.95 -7.65 4.66
C SER A 269 36.35 -6.49 3.88
N ALA A 270 36.24 -5.29 4.49
CA ALA A 270 35.71 -4.08 3.84
C ALA A 270 36.21 -2.78 4.48
N SER A 271 36.02 -1.64 3.81
CA SER A 271 36.28 -0.31 4.40
C SER A 271 35.15 0.25 5.24
N THR A 272 33.93 -0.14 4.92
CA THR A 272 32.71 0.46 5.46
C THR A 272 31.81 -0.61 6.04
N PRO A 273 31.03 -0.29 7.09
CA PRO A 273 30.06 -1.23 7.66
C PRO A 273 29.11 -1.85 6.62
N SER A 274 28.63 -1.06 5.66
CA SER A 274 27.78 -1.55 4.56
C SER A 274 28.45 -2.60 3.66
N GLY A 275 29.78 -2.54 3.50
CA GLY A 275 30.54 -3.55 2.75
C GLY A 275 30.58 -4.87 3.51
N ILE A 276 30.88 -4.84 4.82
CA ILE A 276 30.80 -6.02 5.69
C ILE A 276 29.39 -6.62 5.64
N PHE A 277 28.36 -5.79 5.76
CA PHE A 277 26.98 -6.23 5.69
C PHE A 277 26.64 -6.94 4.37
N TYR A 278 27.08 -6.42 3.22
CA TYR A 278 26.86 -7.11 1.94
C TYR A 278 27.67 -8.40 1.80
N GLY A 279 28.86 -8.47 2.40
CA GLY A 279 29.60 -9.72 2.56
C GLY A 279 28.82 -10.75 3.38
N ILE A 280 28.15 -10.33 4.46
CA ILE A 280 27.27 -11.18 5.27
C ILE A 280 26.09 -11.68 4.42
N GLN A 281 25.45 -10.84 3.59
CA GLN A 281 24.36 -11.31 2.72
C GLN A 281 24.83 -12.34 1.68
N SER A 282 26.06 -12.21 1.20
CA SER A 282 26.69 -13.21 0.33
C SER A 282 26.99 -14.51 1.06
N LEU A 283 27.50 -14.45 2.29
CA LEU A 283 27.63 -15.62 3.15
C LEU A 283 26.28 -16.31 3.39
N LYS A 284 25.23 -15.55 3.69
CA LYS A 284 23.87 -16.08 3.84
C LYS A 284 23.34 -16.76 2.58
N SER A 285 23.70 -16.26 1.40
CA SER A 285 23.32 -16.87 0.11
C SER A 285 23.99 -18.23 -0.12
N LEU A 286 25.16 -18.46 0.49
CA LEU A 286 25.88 -19.74 0.41
C LEU A 286 25.33 -20.80 1.37
N LEU A 287 24.50 -20.43 2.34
CA LEU A 287 23.86 -21.38 3.23
C LEU A 287 22.82 -22.22 2.46
N PRO A 288 22.74 -23.54 2.69
CA PRO A 288 21.71 -24.36 2.10
C PRO A 288 20.30 -23.85 2.43
N VAL A 289 19.38 -23.87 1.45
CA VAL A 289 18.00 -23.39 1.64
C VAL A 289 17.27 -24.12 2.78
N GLU A 290 17.54 -25.42 2.96
CA GLU A 290 16.94 -26.23 4.01
C GLU A 290 17.31 -25.74 5.42
N SER A 291 18.48 -25.11 5.59
CA SER A 291 18.93 -24.54 6.87
C SER A 291 18.04 -23.41 7.38
N TRP A 292 17.30 -22.73 6.48
CA TRP A 292 16.37 -21.65 6.84
C TRP A 292 14.98 -22.15 7.24
N LYS A 293 14.68 -23.45 7.06
CA LYS A 293 13.40 -24.05 7.47
C LYS A 293 13.42 -24.50 8.94
N SER A 294 14.57 -25.00 9.40
CA SER A 294 14.78 -25.47 10.77
C SER A 294 16.26 -25.39 11.13
N LYS A 295 16.55 -25.12 12.41
CA LYS A 295 17.92 -25.10 12.92
C LYS A 295 18.60 -26.46 12.76
N SER A 296 19.90 -26.44 12.50
CA SER A 296 20.77 -27.62 12.43
C SER A 296 21.91 -27.50 13.45
N SER A 297 22.49 -28.62 13.88
CA SER A 297 23.69 -28.60 14.74
C SER A 297 24.97 -28.21 13.99
N ALA A 298 25.01 -28.48 12.68
CA ALA A 298 26.11 -28.08 11.81
C ALA A 298 25.62 -27.85 10.37
N ILE A 299 26.26 -26.92 9.65
CA ILE A 299 26.04 -26.62 8.24
C ILE A 299 27.40 -26.60 7.51
N ALA A 300 27.50 -27.34 6.41
CA ALA A 300 28.63 -27.25 5.51
C ALA A 300 28.45 -26.08 4.52
N ILE A 301 29.48 -25.25 4.40
CA ILE A 301 29.53 -24.08 3.51
C ILE A 301 30.71 -24.27 2.55
N PRO A 302 30.52 -24.15 1.22
CA PRO A 302 31.62 -24.37 0.28
C PRO A 302 32.71 -23.30 0.42
N ASN A 303 33.97 -23.75 0.38
CA ASN A 303 35.10 -22.84 0.34
C ASN A 303 35.07 -22.01 -0.96
N CYS A 304 35.33 -20.72 -0.85
CA CYS A 304 35.31 -19.81 -2.00
C CYS A 304 36.06 -18.51 -1.73
N GLU A 305 36.30 -17.77 -2.80
CA GLU A 305 36.70 -16.36 -2.77
C GLU A 305 35.70 -15.55 -3.61
N ALA A 306 35.18 -14.47 -3.04
CA ALA A 306 34.31 -13.53 -3.74
C ALA A 306 34.76 -12.09 -3.48
N ASN A 307 35.06 -11.35 -4.55
CA ASN A 307 35.43 -9.94 -4.49
C ASN A 307 34.32 -9.16 -5.18
N ASP A 308 33.64 -8.29 -4.45
CA ASP A 308 32.43 -7.66 -4.95
C ASP A 308 32.28 -6.20 -4.52
N GLY A 309 31.42 -5.50 -5.23
CA GLY A 309 30.99 -4.16 -4.93
C GLY A 309 29.97 -3.70 -5.96
N PRO A 310 29.11 -2.72 -5.63
CA PRO A 310 28.00 -2.36 -6.50
C PRO A 310 28.47 -1.82 -7.86
N ARG A 311 27.63 -2.00 -8.89
CA ARG A 311 27.78 -1.28 -10.17
C ARG A 311 27.15 0.12 -10.12
N PHE A 312 26.13 0.28 -9.27
CA PHE A 312 25.39 1.52 -9.08
C PHE A 312 25.22 1.78 -7.58
N GLU A 313 25.48 3.01 -7.15
CA GLU A 313 25.34 3.42 -5.76
C GLU A 313 23.87 3.42 -5.31
N TYR A 314 22.93 3.74 -6.20
CA TYR A 314 21.50 3.73 -5.92
C TYR A 314 20.84 2.45 -6.45
N ARG A 315 20.26 1.65 -5.56
CA ARG A 315 19.53 0.41 -5.89
C ARG A 315 18.17 0.44 -5.21
N GLY A 316 17.22 1.04 -5.93
CA GLY A 316 15.93 1.46 -5.40
C GLY A 316 14.81 0.44 -5.51
N PHE A 317 13.97 0.38 -4.49
CA PHE A 317 12.64 -0.22 -4.53
C PHE A 317 11.63 0.82 -4.04
N MET A 318 10.64 1.16 -4.87
CA MET A 318 9.55 2.05 -4.48
C MET A 318 8.34 1.22 -4.04
N PHE A 319 7.72 1.62 -2.93
CA PHE A 319 6.52 0.96 -2.42
C PHE A 319 5.41 1.97 -2.10
N ASP A 320 4.31 1.85 -2.84
CA ASP A 320 3.08 2.62 -2.64
C ASP A 320 2.25 1.99 -1.53
N VAL A 321 2.08 2.75 -0.45
CA VAL A 321 1.18 2.43 0.66
C VAL A 321 0.02 3.42 0.76
N ALA A 322 0.01 4.46 -0.08
CA ALA A 322 -1.02 5.48 -0.13
C ALA A 322 -2.30 4.92 -0.75
N ARG A 323 -2.22 4.25 -1.90
CA ARG A 323 -3.39 3.66 -2.57
C ARG A 323 -4.05 2.59 -1.73
N ASN A 324 -3.25 1.68 -1.19
CA ASN A 324 -3.69 0.58 -0.33
C ASN A 324 -2.65 0.34 0.77
N PHE A 325 -3.03 0.61 2.01
CA PHE A 325 -2.14 0.56 3.16
C PHE A 325 -1.55 -0.84 3.39
N GLN A 326 -0.31 -0.87 3.86
CA GLN A 326 0.44 -2.07 4.19
C GLN A 326 0.96 -1.98 5.62
N THR A 327 0.88 -3.06 6.37
CA THR A 327 1.29 -3.03 7.78
C THR A 327 2.80 -2.86 7.93
N LYS A 328 3.24 -2.38 9.10
CA LYS A 328 4.67 -2.24 9.43
C LYS A 328 5.44 -3.56 9.32
N GLU A 329 4.83 -4.68 9.69
CA GLU A 329 5.44 -6.01 9.53
C GLU A 329 5.67 -6.36 8.06
N THR A 330 4.80 -5.88 7.17
CA THR A 330 5.00 -6.02 5.72
C THR A 330 6.17 -5.18 5.24
N ILE A 331 6.31 -3.95 5.76
CA ILE A 331 7.48 -3.10 5.47
C ILE A 331 8.78 -3.77 5.94
N PHE A 332 8.82 -4.36 7.14
CA PHE A 332 9.99 -5.09 7.62
C PHE A 332 10.36 -6.27 6.71
N LYS A 333 9.39 -7.05 6.25
CA LYS A 333 9.65 -8.14 5.28
C LYS A 333 10.22 -7.64 3.96
N ILE A 334 9.76 -6.48 3.47
CA ILE A 334 10.30 -5.86 2.27
C ILE A 334 11.75 -5.42 2.50
N LEU A 335 12.03 -4.77 3.63
CA LEU A 335 13.39 -4.33 3.99
C LEU A 335 14.35 -5.52 4.17
N ASP A 336 13.89 -6.63 4.74
CA ASP A 336 14.65 -7.88 4.82
C ASP A 336 14.99 -8.39 3.41
N ALA A 337 14.01 -8.50 2.51
CA ALA A 337 14.23 -8.95 1.13
C ALA A 337 15.17 -8.01 0.37
N MET A 338 14.95 -6.69 0.48
CA MET A 338 15.83 -5.67 -0.11
C MET A 338 17.27 -5.85 0.36
N SER A 339 17.47 -5.99 1.67
CA SER A 339 18.80 -6.14 2.26
C SER A 339 19.50 -7.41 1.77
N PHE A 340 18.80 -8.54 1.71
CA PHE A 340 19.32 -9.82 1.20
C PHE A 340 19.79 -9.70 -0.26
N TYR A 341 19.01 -9.00 -1.10
CA TYR A 341 19.37 -8.72 -2.49
C TYR A 341 20.26 -7.48 -2.66
N LYS A 342 20.84 -6.96 -1.57
CA LYS A 342 21.76 -5.82 -1.53
C LYS A 342 21.16 -4.51 -2.08
N MET A 343 19.83 -4.36 -2.13
CA MET A 343 19.17 -3.09 -2.42
C MET A 343 19.30 -2.14 -1.23
N ASN A 344 19.51 -0.85 -1.47
CA ASN A 344 19.92 0.09 -0.43
C ASN A 344 19.09 1.38 -0.36
N SER A 345 18.05 1.50 -1.19
CA SER A 345 17.21 2.69 -1.23
C SER A 345 15.74 2.29 -1.26
N PHE A 346 15.01 2.58 -0.18
CA PHE A 346 13.58 2.33 -0.06
C PHE A 346 12.84 3.63 -0.33
N HIS A 347 12.25 3.76 -1.51
CA HIS A 347 11.44 4.92 -1.88
C HIS A 347 10.02 4.72 -1.35
N PHE A 348 9.67 5.50 -0.34
CA PHE A 348 8.48 5.29 0.47
C PHE A 348 7.38 6.26 0.06
N HIS A 349 6.51 5.81 -0.84
CA HIS A 349 5.37 6.55 -1.36
C HIS A 349 4.20 6.45 -0.37
N PHE A 350 4.17 7.39 0.59
CA PHE A 350 3.26 7.35 1.74
C PHE A 350 2.05 8.27 1.63
N SER A 351 2.00 9.12 0.61
CA SER A 351 0.91 10.09 0.39
C SER A 351 0.50 10.09 -1.08
N ASP A 352 -0.81 10.09 -1.33
CA ASP A 352 -1.41 10.23 -2.65
C ASP A 352 -2.88 10.69 -2.52
N ASP A 353 -3.68 10.61 -3.57
CA ASP A 353 -5.07 11.03 -3.60
C ASP A 353 -5.98 10.22 -2.66
N GLU A 354 -5.72 8.92 -2.54
CA GLU A 354 -6.55 7.98 -1.80
C GLU A 354 -6.06 7.70 -0.36
N GLY A 355 -4.97 8.33 0.07
CA GLY A 355 -4.40 8.05 1.37
C GLY A 355 -3.23 8.94 1.81
N TRP A 356 -3.22 9.27 3.10
CA TRP A 356 -2.06 9.81 3.80
C TRP A 356 -1.66 8.89 4.95
N ARG A 357 -0.40 8.43 4.97
CA ARG A 357 -0.01 7.26 5.78
C ARG A 357 1.01 7.51 6.88
N ILE A 358 1.48 8.74 7.12
CA ILE A 358 2.44 9.02 8.20
C ILE A 358 1.83 10.04 9.17
N GLU A 359 1.86 9.77 10.46
CA GLU A 359 1.46 10.76 11.46
C GLU A 359 2.38 11.99 11.45
N ILE A 360 1.79 13.18 11.35
CA ILE A 360 2.50 14.46 11.46
C ILE A 360 1.98 15.19 12.71
N PRO A 361 2.82 15.38 13.74
CA PRO A 361 2.45 16.15 14.92
C PRO A 361 1.84 17.52 14.56
N ASP A 362 0.84 17.94 15.33
CA ASP A 362 0.02 19.14 15.15
C ASP A 362 -0.89 19.19 13.90
N LEU A 363 -0.78 18.22 12.99
CA LEU A 363 -1.65 18.03 11.83
C LEU A 363 -2.39 16.68 11.90
N PRO A 364 -3.15 16.41 12.98
CA PRO A 364 -3.81 15.11 13.17
C PRO A 364 -4.84 14.81 12.07
N GLU A 365 -5.40 15.83 11.42
CA GLU A 365 -6.37 15.65 10.33
C GLU A 365 -5.80 14.82 9.16
N LEU A 366 -4.47 14.85 8.94
CA LEU A 366 -3.82 14.07 7.88
C LEU A 366 -4.06 12.57 8.04
N THR A 367 -4.00 12.03 9.25
CA THR A 367 -4.26 10.61 9.51
C THR A 367 -5.69 10.36 9.99
N GLU A 368 -6.32 11.31 10.69
CA GLU A 368 -7.70 11.19 11.13
C GLU A 368 -8.70 11.15 9.97
N VAL A 369 -8.44 11.94 8.91
CA VAL A 369 -9.24 12.04 7.68
C VAL A 369 -8.53 11.35 6.51
N GLY A 370 -7.31 11.77 6.17
CA GLY A 370 -6.58 11.25 5.02
C GLY A 370 -6.12 9.80 5.17
N GLY A 371 -6.02 9.28 6.38
CA GLY A 371 -5.67 7.89 6.67
C GLY A 371 -6.84 6.90 6.60
N LYS A 372 -8.06 7.34 6.26
CA LYS A 372 -9.27 6.51 6.32
C LYS A 372 -10.11 6.66 5.05
N ARG A 373 -10.68 5.54 4.60
CA ARG A 373 -11.69 5.51 3.53
C ARG A 373 -12.98 4.89 4.00
N GLY A 374 -14.12 5.37 3.51
CA GLY A 374 -15.45 4.82 3.78
C GLY A 374 -16.53 5.59 3.04
N HIS A 375 -17.79 5.15 3.10
CA HIS A 375 -18.87 5.82 2.38
C HIS A 375 -19.09 7.24 2.93
N THR A 376 -18.89 8.24 2.06
CA THR A 376 -19.11 9.65 2.34
C THR A 376 -19.56 10.37 1.07
N THR A 377 -20.25 11.49 1.23
CA THR A 377 -20.62 12.40 0.14
C THR A 377 -19.85 13.72 0.17
N ASP A 378 -19.08 13.98 1.23
CA ASP A 378 -18.44 15.28 1.48
C ASP A 378 -16.92 15.19 1.75
N SER A 379 -16.41 14.00 2.06
CA SER A 379 -15.02 13.76 2.50
C SER A 379 -14.61 14.56 3.76
N ASN A 380 -15.55 14.88 4.65
CA ASN A 380 -15.27 15.72 5.83
C ASN A 380 -14.50 14.99 6.93
N SER A 381 -14.81 13.72 7.14
CA SER A 381 -14.27 12.90 8.26
C SER A 381 -13.34 11.78 7.79
N PHE A 382 -13.39 11.42 6.52
CA PHE A 382 -12.58 10.40 5.86
C PHE A 382 -12.77 10.53 4.33
N LEU A 383 -11.88 9.93 3.55
CA LEU A 383 -11.94 9.92 2.10
C LEU A 383 -12.99 8.92 1.59
N PRO A 384 -13.51 9.06 0.35
CA PRO A 384 -14.47 8.11 -0.18
C PRO A 384 -13.78 6.79 -0.58
N PRO A 385 -14.52 5.67 -0.76
CA PRO A 385 -13.92 4.38 -1.06
C PRO A 385 -13.21 4.39 -2.42
N SER A 386 -12.04 3.78 -2.50
CA SER A 386 -11.28 3.61 -3.75
C SER A 386 -10.63 2.23 -3.76
N TYR A 387 -10.41 1.67 -4.94
CA TYR A 387 -9.83 0.33 -5.14
C TYR A 387 -10.56 -0.77 -4.38
N ALA A 388 -11.89 -0.71 -4.35
CA ALA A 388 -12.75 -1.67 -3.67
C ALA A 388 -12.50 -1.79 -2.15
N SER A 389 -12.05 -0.71 -1.50
CA SER A 389 -11.87 -0.68 -0.04
C SER A 389 -13.17 -0.88 0.77
N GLY A 390 -14.32 -0.77 0.10
CA GLY A 390 -15.63 -0.91 0.73
C GLY A 390 -16.10 0.35 1.46
N PRO A 391 -17.36 0.35 1.93
CA PRO A 391 -18.00 1.50 2.55
C PRO A 391 -17.64 1.70 4.03
N GLU A 392 -16.98 0.73 4.66
CA GLU A 392 -16.69 0.71 6.09
C GLU A 392 -15.32 1.35 6.38
N THR A 393 -15.29 2.30 7.32
CA THR A 393 -14.04 2.97 7.74
C THR A 393 -13.21 2.11 8.68
N GLY A 394 -11.89 2.33 8.71
CA GLY A 394 -10.99 1.64 9.64
C GLY A 394 -10.63 0.22 9.21
N VAL A 395 -10.98 -0.16 7.97
CA VAL A 395 -10.72 -1.49 7.42
C VAL A 395 -9.56 -1.44 6.43
N TYR A 396 -8.64 -2.39 6.52
CA TYR A 396 -7.55 -2.57 5.58
C TYR A 396 -8.04 -3.14 4.24
N PRO A 397 -7.39 -2.81 3.11
CA PRO A 397 -6.25 -1.89 3.00
C PRO A 397 -6.66 -0.41 2.81
N GLY A 398 -7.96 -0.08 2.90
CA GLY A 398 -8.45 1.28 2.63
C GLY A 398 -8.09 2.32 3.68
N SER A 399 -7.96 1.88 4.92
CA SER A 399 -7.57 2.72 6.05
C SER A 399 -6.22 2.30 6.61
N GLY A 400 -5.62 3.12 7.45
CA GLY A 400 -4.34 2.84 8.12
C GLY A 400 -3.31 3.93 7.88
N PHE A 401 -2.39 4.05 8.84
CA PHE A 401 -1.24 4.93 8.82
C PHE A 401 -0.19 4.40 9.81
N TYR A 402 1.05 4.84 9.66
CA TYR A 402 2.13 4.64 10.62
C TYR A 402 2.11 5.77 11.62
N SER A 403 2.05 5.42 12.91
CA SER A 403 2.33 6.40 13.95
C SER A 403 3.74 6.96 13.81
N ARG A 404 4.03 8.08 14.47
CA ARG A 404 5.39 8.64 14.56
C ARG A 404 6.40 7.58 15.00
N GLN A 405 6.01 6.78 15.99
CA GLN A 405 6.84 5.71 16.53
C GLN A 405 7.03 4.56 15.55
N ASP A 406 5.99 4.17 14.81
CA ASP A 406 6.10 3.15 13.76
C ASP A 406 7.06 3.59 12.65
N PHE A 407 6.99 4.85 12.21
CA PHE A 407 7.89 5.37 11.21
C PHE A 407 9.34 5.40 11.72
N ILE A 408 9.58 5.85 12.96
CA ILE A 408 10.91 5.80 13.59
C ILE A 408 11.46 4.37 13.63
N GLU A 409 10.63 3.37 13.96
CA GLU A 409 11.04 1.98 13.97
C GLU A 409 11.35 1.45 12.57
N ILE A 410 10.58 1.85 11.54
CA ILE A 410 10.91 1.56 10.13
C ILE A 410 12.26 2.15 9.76
N LEU A 411 12.54 3.39 10.14
CA LEU A 411 13.82 4.05 9.85
C LEU A 411 15.00 3.34 10.54
N LYS A 412 14.86 2.94 11.81
CA LYS A 412 15.88 2.17 12.53
C LYS A 412 16.13 0.81 11.87
N TYR A 413 15.04 0.09 11.57
CA TYR A 413 15.10 -1.23 10.97
C TYR A 413 15.78 -1.21 9.59
N ALA A 414 15.50 -0.19 8.78
CA ALA A 414 16.15 0.06 7.50
C ALA A 414 17.63 0.44 7.68
N THR A 415 17.96 1.29 8.66
CA THR A 415 19.34 1.73 8.95
C THR A 415 20.23 0.57 9.35
N GLU A 416 19.75 -0.34 10.20
CA GLU A 416 20.44 -1.60 10.58
C GLU A 416 20.75 -2.50 9.37
N ARG A 417 20.05 -2.29 8.25
CA ARG A 417 20.21 -3.02 6.99
C ARG A 417 20.94 -2.23 5.92
N HIS A 418 21.48 -1.06 6.27
CA HIS A 418 22.08 -0.10 5.34
C HIS A 418 21.14 0.27 4.18
N ILE A 419 19.85 0.42 4.49
CA ILE A 419 18.84 0.90 3.55
C ILE A 419 18.48 2.34 3.92
N ASN A 420 18.66 3.25 2.96
CA ASN A 420 18.19 4.62 3.07
C ASN A 420 16.69 4.66 2.75
N VAL A 421 15.89 5.19 3.68
CA VAL A 421 14.48 5.46 3.43
C VAL A 421 14.35 6.85 2.83
N ILE A 422 13.71 6.96 1.67
CA ILE A 422 13.43 8.22 0.98
C ILE A 422 11.92 8.45 1.09
N PRO A 423 11.46 9.40 1.93
CA PRO A 423 10.05 9.67 2.08
C PRO A 423 9.57 10.53 0.91
N GLU A 424 8.40 10.22 0.37
CA GLU A 424 7.77 10.98 -0.71
C GLU A 424 6.53 11.73 -0.24
N ILE A 425 6.61 13.05 -0.30
CA ILE A 425 5.46 13.96 -0.14
C ILE A 425 4.98 14.30 -1.54
N GLU A 426 3.93 13.63 -2.01
CA GLU A 426 3.40 13.89 -3.35
C GLU A 426 2.88 15.32 -3.48
N SER A 427 3.34 16.04 -4.52
CA SER A 427 2.97 17.43 -4.76
C SER A 427 3.33 17.92 -6.19
N PRO A 428 2.64 18.93 -6.74
CA PRO A 428 1.36 19.46 -6.28
C PRO A 428 0.17 18.61 -6.76
N GLY A 429 0.36 17.72 -7.75
CA GLY A 429 -0.61 16.67 -8.10
C GLY A 429 -0.70 15.62 -7.00
N HIS A 430 -1.55 14.60 -7.17
CA HIS A 430 -1.60 13.45 -6.25
C HIS A 430 -1.79 13.82 -4.77
N SER A 431 -2.44 14.95 -4.50
CA SER A 431 -2.44 15.58 -3.17
C SER A 431 -3.80 15.55 -2.49
N ARG A 432 -4.79 14.81 -3.03
CA ARG A 432 -6.18 14.90 -2.56
C ARG A 432 -6.34 14.54 -1.09
N ALA A 433 -5.62 13.53 -0.57
CA ALA A 433 -5.72 13.16 0.84
C ALA A 433 -5.30 14.31 1.76
N ALA A 434 -4.18 14.97 1.45
CA ALA A 434 -3.70 16.13 2.18
C ALA A 434 -4.68 17.31 2.07
N ILE A 435 -5.19 17.60 0.87
CA ILE A 435 -6.16 18.69 0.63
C ILE A 435 -7.43 18.47 1.47
N LYS A 436 -8.00 17.27 1.50
CA LYS A 436 -9.23 16.99 2.27
C LYS A 436 -8.99 17.00 3.77
N ALA A 437 -7.82 16.55 4.24
CA ALA A 437 -7.43 16.71 5.63
C ALA A 437 -7.34 18.18 6.04
N MET A 438 -6.68 19.02 5.22
CA MET A 438 -6.55 20.45 5.51
C MET A 438 -7.87 21.21 5.34
N ASP A 439 -8.78 20.76 4.46
CA ASP A 439 -10.17 21.27 4.40
C ASP A 439 -10.95 20.97 5.69
N ALA A 440 -10.78 19.76 6.26
CA ALA A 440 -11.40 19.41 7.54
C ALA A 440 -10.86 20.29 8.67
N ARG A 441 -9.53 20.50 8.70
CA ARG A 441 -8.87 21.43 9.63
C ARG A 441 -9.40 22.84 9.50
N TYR A 442 -9.47 23.38 8.28
CA TYR A 442 -10.00 24.71 7.99
C TYR A 442 -11.41 24.88 8.56
N ARG A 443 -12.33 23.95 8.24
CA ARG A 443 -13.71 24.01 8.73
C ARG A 443 -13.80 23.97 10.26
N LYS A 444 -13.01 23.11 10.91
CA LYS A 444 -12.95 22.98 12.37
C LYS A 444 -12.54 24.29 13.03
N PHE A 445 -11.45 24.94 12.57
CA PHE A 445 -10.99 26.19 13.17
C PHE A 445 -11.87 27.40 12.82
N MET A 446 -12.48 27.42 11.62
CA MET A 446 -13.50 28.43 11.29
C MET A 446 -14.71 28.35 12.23
N LYS A 447 -15.16 27.14 12.60
CA LYS A 447 -16.24 26.95 13.58
C LYS A 447 -15.87 27.48 14.97
N PHE A 448 -14.59 27.46 15.33
CA PHE A 448 -14.07 28.06 16.56
C PHE A 448 -13.79 29.57 16.45
N GLY A 449 -14.06 30.19 15.30
CA GLY A 449 -13.77 31.60 15.06
C GLY A 449 -12.27 31.92 14.93
N ASN A 450 -11.41 30.90 14.78
CA ASN A 450 -9.97 31.08 14.63
C ASN A 450 -9.59 31.00 13.15
N LYS A 451 -9.83 32.10 12.42
CA LYS A 451 -9.54 32.19 10.98
C LYS A 451 -8.05 31.99 10.67
N ALA A 452 -7.16 32.56 11.48
CA ALA A 452 -5.72 32.47 11.26
C ALA A 452 -5.24 31.01 11.27
N GLU A 453 -5.68 30.21 12.24
CA GLU A 453 -5.29 28.79 12.30
C GLU A 453 -6.01 27.94 11.23
N ALA A 454 -7.23 28.33 10.83
CA ALA A 454 -7.93 27.68 9.73
C ALA A 454 -7.17 27.82 8.41
N GLU A 455 -6.67 29.01 8.11
CA GLU A 455 -5.97 29.32 6.85
C GLU A 455 -4.50 28.90 6.84
N ARG A 456 -3.89 28.68 8.01
CA ARG A 456 -2.44 28.45 8.18
C ARG A 456 -1.86 27.37 7.27
N TYR A 457 -2.61 26.28 7.05
CA TYR A 457 -2.19 25.11 6.28
C TYR A 457 -3.19 24.77 5.15
N LEU A 458 -4.01 25.73 4.72
CA LEU A 458 -4.97 25.50 3.64
C LEU A 458 -4.25 25.20 2.32
N LEU A 459 -4.65 24.13 1.63
CA LEU A 459 -3.96 23.63 0.42
C LEU A 459 -4.68 23.94 -0.90
N ARG A 460 -5.84 24.61 -0.85
CA ARG A 460 -6.57 25.02 -2.06
C ARG A 460 -7.11 26.43 -1.89
N ASP A 461 -7.15 27.18 -2.99
CA ASP A 461 -7.86 28.44 -3.01
C ASP A 461 -9.37 28.17 -2.97
N LEU A 462 -10.07 28.75 -1.99
CA LEU A 462 -11.50 28.58 -1.81
C LEU A 462 -12.32 29.24 -2.94
N ASN A 463 -11.71 30.14 -3.70
CA ASN A 463 -12.32 30.84 -4.83
C ASN A 463 -11.92 30.28 -6.20
N ASP A 464 -11.09 29.23 -6.25
CA ASP A 464 -10.71 28.59 -7.51
C ASP A 464 -11.94 27.97 -8.19
N LYS A 465 -12.13 28.32 -9.46
CA LYS A 465 -13.21 27.80 -10.33
C LYS A 465 -12.67 26.96 -11.48
N SER A 466 -11.41 26.56 -11.42
CA SER A 466 -10.74 25.76 -12.45
C SER A 466 -11.47 24.44 -12.64
N VAL A 467 -11.58 24.01 -13.90
CA VAL A 467 -12.18 22.72 -14.27
C VAL A 467 -11.09 21.86 -14.88
N TYR A 468 -10.81 20.74 -14.23
CA TYR A 468 -9.81 19.77 -14.65
C TYR A 468 -10.21 18.36 -14.20
N SER A 469 -9.52 17.35 -14.73
CA SER A 469 -9.61 15.96 -14.29
C SER A 469 -8.23 15.34 -14.38
N SER A 470 -7.75 14.74 -13.29
CA SER A 470 -6.47 14.03 -13.23
C SER A 470 -6.50 12.75 -14.06
N ALA A 471 -5.35 12.10 -14.23
CA ALA A 471 -5.29 10.81 -14.93
C ALA A 471 -6.14 9.73 -14.24
N GLN A 472 -6.36 9.84 -12.93
CA GLN A 472 -7.15 8.94 -12.08
C GLN A 472 -8.62 9.36 -11.99
N GLY A 473 -9.01 10.44 -12.68
CA GLY A 473 -10.40 10.93 -12.71
C GLY A 473 -10.75 11.88 -11.55
N TRP A 474 -9.78 12.34 -10.77
CA TRP A 474 -10.00 13.30 -9.69
C TRP A 474 -10.11 14.73 -10.21
N THR A 475 -11.08 15.52 -9.70
CA THR A 475 -11.28 16.92 -10.12
C THR A 475 -10.89 17.94 -9.05
N ASP A 476 -10.31 17.48 -7.96
CA ASP A 476 -10.06 18.25 -6.75
C ASP A 476 -8.78 17.81 -6.02
N ASN A 477 -7.79 17.32 -6.77
CA ASN A 477 -6.59 16.66 -6.25
C ASN A 477 -5.27 17.45 -6.31
N VAL A 478 -5.28 18.72 -6.71
CA VAL A 478 -4.04 19.49 -6.92
C VAL A 478 -3.91 20.58 -5.88
N MET A 479 -2.77 20.67 -5.19
CA MET A 479 -2.47 21.75 -4.25
C MET A 479 -2.42 23.10 -5.00
N CYS A 480 -2.87 24.18 -4.37
CA CYS A 480 -2.69 25.52 -4.91
C CYS A 480 -1.28 26.03 -4.60
N VAL A 481 -0.42 26.07 -5.62
CA VAL A 481 0.97 26.51 -5.48
C VAL A 481 1.12 28.03 -5.29
N ALA A 482 0.05 28.81 -5.47
CA ALA A 482 0.07 30.26 -5.23
C ALA A 482 -0.18 30.65 -3.76
N LEU A 483 -0.63 29.71 -2.92
CA LEU A 483 -0.94 29.99 -1.52
C LEU A 483 0.30 29.89 -0.62
N PRO A 484 0.61 30.92 0.19
CA PRO A 484 1.64 30.83 1.23
C PRO A 484 1.41 29.68 2.22
N SER A 485 0.15 29.34 2.50
CA SER A 485 -0.23 28.23 3.39
C SER A 485 0.19 26.86 2.87
N THR A 486 0.31 26.67 1.55
CA THR A 486 0.89 25.46 0.94
C THR A 486 2.34 25.27 1.36
N TYR A 487 3.12 26.35 1.37
CA TYR A 487 4.53 26.30 1.77
C TYR A 487 4.68 26.12 3.30
N ASN A 488 3.82 26.75 4.11
CA ASN A 488 3.77 26.49 5.56
C ASN A 488 3.48 25.01 5.87
N PHE A 489 2.59 24.39 5.08
CA PHE A 489 2.28 22.96 5.20
C PHE A 489 3.50 22.11 4.85
N MET A 490 4.14 22.38 3.71
CA MET A 490 5.33 21.63 3.27
C MET A 490 6.47 21.75 4.29
N GLU A 491 6.74 22.96 4.81
CA GLU A 491 7.72 23.21 5.87
C GLU A 491 7.41 22.38 7.12
N LYS A 492 6.17 22.43 7.62
CA LYS A 492 5.76 21.64 8.79
C LYS A 492 5.95 20.14 8.58
N VAL A 493 5.52 19.60 7.43
CA VAL A 493 5.68 18.16 7.15
C VAL A 493 7.15 17.77 7.05
N ILE A 494 7.96 18.54 6.33
CA ILE A 494 9.39 18.29 6.17
C ILE A 494 10.10 18.35 7.53
N ASP A 495 9.82 19.35 8.36
CA ASP A 495 10.42 19.48 9.69
C ASP A 495 10.09 18.29 10.59
N GLU A 496 8.85 17.81 10.58
CA GLU A 496 8.45 16.64 11.36
C GLU A 496 9.08 15.34 10.85
N LEU A 497 9.22 15.18 9.53
CA LEU A 497 10.00 14.07 8.96
C LEU A 497 11.45 14.16 9.43
N LEU A 498 12.13 15.29 9.26
CA LEU A 498 13.51 15.49 9.71
C LEU A 498 13.68 15.20 11.21
N ALA A 499 12.72 15.60 12.04
CA ALA A 499 12.70 15.28 13.47
C ALA A 499 12.60 13.77 13.73
N MET A 500 11.75 13.03 13.00
CA MET A 500 11.66 11.57 13.10
C MET A 500 12.95 10.88 12.66
N TYR A 501 13.62 11.35 11.60
CA TYR A 501 14.92 10.82 11.19
C TYR A 501 16.00 11.05 12.25
N LYS A 502 16.03 12.25 12.85
CA LYS A 502 16.94 12.57 13.95
C LYS A 502 16.71 11.65 15.15
N ASP A 503 15.46 11.45 15.56
CA ASP A 503 15.10 10.58 16.68
C ASP A 503 15.39 9.10 16.40
N ALA A 504 15.33 8.70 15.14
CA ALA A 504 15.72 7.37 14.70
C ALA A 504 17.24 7.16 14.70
N GLY A 505 18.03 8.24 14.68
CA GLY A 505 19.46 8.17 14.35
C GLY A 505 19.70 7.72 12.90
N ALA A 506 18.70 7.90 12.03
CA ALA A 506 18.74 7.45 10.65
C ALA A 506 19.28 8.54 9.72
N PRO A 507 20.03 8.18 8.66
CA PRO A 507 20.49 9.15 7.67
C PRO A 507 19.30 9.63 6.82
N ILE A 508 19.28 10.93 6.51
CA ILE A 508 18.41 11.52 5.50
C ILE A 508 19.26 12.24 4.46
N ALA A 509 19.18 11.77 3.22
CA ALA A 509 19.90 12.36 2.09
C ALA A 509 18.95 12.98 1.07
N THR A 510 17.69 12.56 1.05
CA THR A 510 16.72 12.95 0.03
C THR A 510 15.31 12.90 0.61
N ILE A 511 14.51 13.92 0.32
CA ILE A 511 13.05 13.90 0.43
C ILE A 511 12.55 14.02 -1.00
N HIS A 512 11.70 13.09 -1.44
CA HIS A 512 11.06 13.16 -2.74
C HIS A 512 9.80 14.02 -2.62
N ILE A 513 9.56 14.91 -3.59
CA ILE A 513 8.45 15.86 -3.60
C ILE A 513 7.40 15.52 -4.66
N GLY A 514 7.48 14.33 -5.24
CA GLY A 514 6.62 13.89 -6.34
C GLY A 514 6.93 14.65 -7.62
N GLY A 515 5.89 15.26 -8.19
CA GLY A 515 6.01 16.23 -9.29
C GLY A 515 5.36 15.78 -10.59
N ASP A 516 4.55 14.72 -10.56
CA ASP A 516 3.91 14.16 -11.72
C ASP A 516 2.47 14.66 -11.93
N GLU A 517 2.01 14.47 -13.17
CA GLU A 517 0.60 14.50 -13.60
C GLU A 517 -0.30 15.67 -13.14
N VAL A 518 0.19 16.92 -13.12
CA VAL A 518 -0.71 18.08 -12.99
C VAL A 518 -1.62 18.18 -14.24
N PRO A 519 -2.95 18.05 -14.10
CA PRO A 519 -3.84 17.99 -15.25
C PRO A 519 -3.97 19.34 -15.97
N LYS A 520 -4.28 19.27 -17.26
CA LYS A 520 -4.60 20.45 -18.05
C LYS A 520 -5.87 21.11 -17.52
N GLY A 521 -5.78 22.40 -17.18
CA GLY A 521 -6.92 23.20 -16.72
C GLY A 521 -6.77 23.70 -15.28
N THR A 522 -5.90 23.07 -14.50
CA THR A 522 -5.57 23.46 -13.13
C THR A 522 -5.14 24.93 -13.01
N TRP A 523 -5.61 25.60 -11.97
CA TRP A 523 -5.36 27.00 -11.59
C TRP A 523 -5.72 28.08 -12.63
N LYS A 524 -6.28 27.73 -13.79
CA LYS A 524 -6.65 28.71 -14.84
C LYS A 524 -7.66 29.76 -14.39
N LEU A 525 -8.47 29.43 -13.38
CA LEU A 525 -9.51 30.28 -12.81
C LEU A 525 -9.34 30.41 -11.29
N SER A 526 -8.10 30.29 -10.79
CA SER A 526 -7.72 30.68 -9.43
C SER A 526 -7.35 32.18 -9.45
N PRO A 527 -8.05 33.03 -8.69
CA PRO A 527 -7.67 34.43 -8.49
C PRO A 527 -6.27 34.60 -7.91
#